data_AF-A0A7X7B7P2-F1
#
_entry.id   AF-A0A7X7B7P2-F1
#
_cell.length_a   1.000
_cell.length_b   1.000
_cell.length_c   1.000
_cell.angle_alpha   90.00
_cell.angle_beta   90.00
_cell.angle_gamma   90.00
#
_symmetry.space_group_name_H-M   'P 1'
#
loop_
_entity.id
_entity.type
_entity.pdbx_description
1 polymer ?
#
loop_
_entity_poly.entity_id
_entity_poly.type
_entity_poly.pdbx_seq_one_letter_code
_entity_poly.pdbx_strand_id
1 'polypeptide(L)'
;MKRERVWKAMKHQEPDRVPRGELLIAPAVIEQLCPEPGLAPLERKKAALAIMNMDFVTVNPAPPPVKQSADGRCFDSWGREVVSMQGHWVTVTPPLGTLEDVSGYAFPDPEVFSVQEIEYWAKETDFFVFALLDGIFQS
;
A
#
# COMPACT_ATOMS: atom_id res chain seq x y z
N MET A 1 10.35 -18.30 13.48
CA MET A 1 10.62 -16.95 12.88
C MET A 1 9.32 -16.25 12.51
N LYS A 2 9.26 -14.91 12.37
CA LYS A 2 8.00 -14.18 12.07
C LYS A 2 7.27 -14.73 10.83
N ARG A 3 7.97 -14.86 9.69
CA ARG A 3 7.44 -15.46 8.45
C ARG A 3 6.85 -16.85 8.63
N GLU A 4 7.57 -17.71 9.34
CA GLU A 4 7.14 -19.08 9.61
C GLU A 4 5.87 -19.11 10.47
N ARG A 5 5.79 -18.24 11.48
CA ARG A 5 4.61 -18.08 12.35
C ARG A 5 3.37 -17.70 11.54
N VAL A 6 3.50 -16.72 10.66
CA VAL A 6 2.42 -16.29 9.76
C VAL A 6 2.03 -17.42 8.80
N TRP A 7 3.01 -18.11 8.19
CA TRP A 7 2.74 -19.23 7.28
C TRP A 7 2.02 -20.40 7.95
N LYS A 8 2.39 -20.76 9.19
CA LYS A 8 1.68 -21.80 9.95
C LYS A 8 0.23 -21.42 10.16
N ALA A 9 -0.03 -20.20 10.63
CA ALA A 9 -1.39 -19.70 10.83
C ALA A 9 -2.23 -19.73 9.53
N MET A 10 -1.68 -19.25 8.40
CA MET A 10 -2.37 -19.29 7.10
C MET A 10 -2.69 -20.71 6.61
N LYS A 11 -1.89 -21.70 7.00
CA LYS A 11 -2.08 -23.11 6.65
C LYS A 11 -2.93 -23.87 7.68
N HIS A 12 -3.57 -23.16 8.61
CA HIS A 12 -4.33 -23.76 9.72
C HIS A 12 -3.50 -24.72 10.59
N GLN A 13 -2.20 -24.44 10.73
CA GLN A 13 -1.28 -25.15 11.62
C GLN A 13 -1.07 -24.34 12.91
N GLU A 14 -0.72 -24.99 14.01
CA GLU A 14 -0.46 -24.32 15.29
C GLU A 14 0.86 -23.52 15.23
N PRO A 15 0.81 -22.17 15.30
CA PRO A 15 2.00 -21.35 15.44
C PRO A 15 2.46 -21.29 16.90
N ASP A 16 3.67 -20.81 17.15
CA ASP A 16 4.20 -20.61 18.50
C ASP A 16 3.45 -19.52 19.29
N ARG A 17 2.82 -18.57 18.59
CA ARG A 17 1.81 -17.63 19.11
C ARG A 17 0.97 -17.08 17.96
N VAL A 18 -0.17 -16.46 18.28
CA VAL A 18 -0.98 -15.74 17.27
C VAL A 18 -0.12 -14.66 16.58
N PRO A 19 -0.02 -14.65 15.24
CA PRO A 19 0.69 -13.61 14.51
C PRO A 19 -0.05 -12.28 14.61
N ARG A 20 0.71 -11.18 14.70
CA ARG A 20 0.21 -9.81 14.81
C ARG A 20 0.59 -8.99 13.59
N GLY A 21 -0.28 -8.07 13.22
CA GLY A 21 -0.03 -7.08 12.19
C GLY A 21 -1.26 -6.21 12.01
N GLU A 22 -1.14 -5.20 11.18
CA GLU A 22 -2.18 -4.21 10.94
C GLU A 22 -2.21 -3.86 9.45
N LEU A 23 -3.40 -3.59 8.90
CA LEU A 23 -3.56 -3.25 7.49
C LEU A 23 -3.05 -1.85 7.20
N LEU A 24 -3.31 -0.91 8.12
CA LEU A 24 -2.87 0.47 8.03
C LEU A 24 -2.45 0.99 9.40
N ILE A 25 -1.22 1.51 9.46
CA ILE A 25 -0.71 2.18 10.65
C ILE A 25 -0.58 3.66 10.28
N ALA A 26 -1.36 4.51 10.93
CA ALA A 26 -1.34 5.94 10.64
C ALA A 26 0.08 6.51 10.84
N PRO A 27 0.58 7.39 9.94
CA PRO A 27 1.92 7.96 10.05
C PRO A 27 2.19 8.62 11.42
N ALA A 28 1.20 9.34 11.96
CA ALA A 28 1.29 9.96 13.28
C ALA A 28 1.55 8.95 14.41
N VAL A 29 1.04 7.72 14.30
CA VAL A 29 1.30 6.65 15.28
C VAL A 29 2.75 6.17 15.16
N ILE A 30 3.27 6.02 13.94
CA ILE A 30 4.67 5.65 13.70
C ILE A 30 5.61 6.72 14.26
N GLU A 31 5.30 8.00 14.03
CA GLU A 31 6.07 9.14 14.53
C GLU A 31 6.06 9.22 16.06
N GLN A 32 4.92 8.92 16.70
CA GLN A 32 4.83 8.88 18.17
C GLN A 32 5.61 7.70 18.78
N LEU A 33 5.60 6.53 18.13
CA LEU A 33 6.33 5.35 18.61
C LEU A 33 7.85 5.48 18.40
N CYS A 34 8.27 6.20 17.37
CA CYS A 34 9.68 6.43 17.05
C CYS A 34 9.89 7.93 16.81
N PRO A 35 10.07 8.75 17.85
CA PRO A 35 10.18 10.20 17.73
C PRO A 35 11.57 10.67 17.26
N GLU A 36 12.58 9.80 17.21
CA GLU A 36 13.96 10.19 16.95
C GLU A 36 14.12 10.81 15.56
N PRO A 37 14.65 12.04 15.43
CA PRO A 37 14.89 12.64 14.12
C PRO A 37 15.98 11.89 13.35
N GLY A 38 15.93 11.94 12.02
CA GLY A 38 17.00 11.43 11.15
C GLY A 38 16.87 9.97 10.70
N LEU A 39 15.94 9.18 11.25
CA LEU A 39 15.62 7.87 10.68
C LEU A 39 14.89 8.03 9.34
N ALA A 40 15.37 7.31 8.32
CA ALA A 40 14.69 7.17 7.04
C ALA A 40 13.28 6.55 7.24
N PRO A 41 12.28 6.89 6.39
CA PRO A 41 10.90 6.47 6.61
C PRO A 41 10.69 4.97 6.81
N LEU A 42 11.36 4.13 5.99
CA LEU A 42 11.24 2.67 6.08
C LEU A 42 11.87 2.12 7.36
N GLU A 43 13.03 2.64 7.77
CA GLU A 43 13.67 2.23 9.03
C GLU A 43 12.84 2.67 10.25
N ARG A 44 12.20 3.84 10.18
CA ARG A 44 11.27 4.30 11.22
C ARG A 44 10.05 3.39 11.32
N LYS A 45 9.43 3.03 10.19
CA LYS A 45 8.32 2.06 10.13
C LYS A 45 8.76 0.71 10.70
N LYS A 46 9.96 0.24 10.37
CA LYS A 46 10.54 -1.02 10.88
C LYS A 46 10.70 -1.00 12.39
N ALA A 47 11.21 0.10 12.95
CA ALA A 47 11.34 0.29 14.39
C ALA A 47 9.96 0.31 15.08
N ALA A 48 8.98 1.03 14.54
CA ALA A 48 7.64 1.07 15.10
C ALA A 48 6.97 -0.33 15.10
N LEU A 49 7.08 -1.07 14.00
CA LEU A 49 6.58 -2.44 13.90
C LEU A 49 7.23 -3.37 14.94
N ALA A 50 8.52 -3.17 15.22
CA ALA A 50 9.22 -3.92 16.26
C ALA A 50 8.70 -3.59 17.67
N ILE A 51 8.47 -2.30 17.98
CA ILE A 51 7.88 -1.86 19.26
C ILE A 51 6.49 -2.47 19.46
N MET A 52 5.69 -2.53 18.40
CA MET A 52 4.35 -3.14 18.42
C MET A 52 4.35 -4.68 18.41
N ASN A 53 5.52 -5.32 18.33
CA ASN A 53 5.70 -6.78 18.23
C ASN A 53 4.91 -7.38 17.05
N MET A 54 4.97 -6.71 15.88
CA MET A 54 4.32 -7.17 14.66
C MET A 54 5.14 -8.27 13.97
N ASP A 55 4.43 -9.12 13.23
CA ASP A 55 4.97 -10.28 12.51
C ASP A 55 4.92 -10.11 10.99
N PHE A 56 3.98 -9.29 10.52
CA PHE A 56 3.86 -8.94 9.11
C PHE A 56 3.79 -7.42 8.92
N VAL A 57 4.13 -7.01 7.71
CA VAL A 57 4.00 -5.64 7.23
C VAL A 57 3.07 -5.63 6.03
N THR A 58 2.18 -4.65 6.03
CA THR A 58 1.28 -4.39 4.93
C THR A 58 1.86 -3.32 4.02
N VAL A 59 1.88 -3.58 2.72
CA VAL A 59 2.50 -2.72 1.71
C VAL A 59 1.65 -2.73 0.44
N ASN A 60 1.45 -1.57 -0.17
CA ASN A 60 0.79 -1.46 -1.47
C ASN A 60 1.87 -1.12 -2.51
N PRO A 61 1.78 -1.63 -3.75
CA PRO A 61 2.54 -1.07 -4.86
C PRO A 61 2.22 0.43 -4.97
N ALA A 62 3.25 1.27 -5.02
CA ALA A 62 3.03 2.70 -5.10
C ALA A 62 2.58 3.08 -6.52
N PRO A 63 1.43 3.74 -6.69
CA PRO A 63 0.98 4.19 -8.01
C PRO A 63 1.93 5.26 -8.56
N PRO A 64 2.00 5.43 -9.89
CA PRO A 64 2.73 6.54 -10.47
C PRO A 64 2.07 7.88 -10.06
N PRO A 65 2.79 9.01 -10.19
CA PRO A 65 2.24 10.32 -9.92
C PRO A 65 0.99 10.61 -10.78
N VAL A 66 0.02 11.31 -10.18
CA VAL A 66 -1.15 11.86 -10.87
C VAL A 66 -0.68 12.83 -11.96
N LYS A 67 -1.20 12.65 -13.18
CA LYS A 67 -0.91 13.49 -14.34
C LYS A 67 -1.84 14.69 -14.33
N GLN A 68 -1.32 15.87 -14.70
CA GLN A 68 -2.12 17.08 -14.84
C GLN A 68 -2.24 17.48 -16.31
N SER A 69 -3.45 17.77 -16.77
CA SER A 69 -3.71 18.31 -18.11
C SER A 69 -3.57 19.83 -18.15
N ALA A 70 -3.50 20.40 -19.36
CA ALA A 70 -3.29 21.84 -19.57
C ALA A 70 -4.41 22.74 -19.02
N ASP A 71 -5.63 22.19 -18.89
CA ASP A 71 -6.80 22.83 -18.28
C ASP A 71 -6.83 22.70 -16.74
N GLY A 72 -5.81 22.06 -16.15
CA GLY A 72 -5.65 21.91 -14.71
C GLY A 72 -6.28 20.65 -14.10
N ARG A 73 -6.96 19.80 -14.88
CA ARG A 73 -7.54 18.55 -14.38
C ARG A 73 -6.47 17.51 -14.08
N CYS A 74 -6.76 16.59 -13.17
CA CYS A 74 -5.83 15.61 -12.63
C CYS A 74 -6.32 14.19 -12.89
N PHE A 75 -5.42 13.30 -13.35
CA PHE A 75 -5.74 11.93 -13.73
C PHE A 75 -4.78 10.92 -13.10
N ASP A 76 -5.32 9.84 -12.56
CA ASP A 76 -4.49 8.72 -12.07
C ASP A 76 -4.14 7.71 -13.17
N SER A 77 -3.42 6.64 -12.82
CA SER A 77 -3.02 5.60 -13.77
C SER A 77 -4.19 4.81 -14.36
N TRP A 78 -5.35 4.81 -13.70
CA TRP A 78 -6.56 4.14 -14.16
C TRP A 78 -7.42 5.03 -15.07
N GLY A 79 -7.01 6.29 -15.27
CA GLY A 79 -7.76 7.27 -16.06
C GLY A 79 -8.90 7.94 -15.29
N ARG A 80 -8.99 7.76 -13.96
CA ARG A 80 -9.95 8.49 -13.13
C ARG A 80 -9.54 9.94 -13.09
N GLU A 81 -10.50 10.84 -13.30
CA GLU A 81 -10.32 12.23 -12.91
C GLU A 81 -10.39 12.32 -11.38
N VAL A 82 -9.37 12.90 -10.76
CA VAL A 82 -9.23 12.92 -9.29
C VAL A 82 -8.91 14.32 -8.78
N VAL A 83 -9.33 14.59 -7.54
CA VAL A 83 -8.92 15.79 -6.79
C VAL A 83 -8.35 15.41 -5.43
N SER A 84 -7.35 16.16 -4.96
CA SER A 84 -6.80 15.96 -3.62
C SER A 84 -7.61 16.74 -2.60
N MET A 85 -8.20 16.04 -1.63
CA MET A 85 -8.92 16.60 -0.50
C MET A 85 -8.25 16.12 0.78
N GLN A 86 -7.66 17.05 1.56
CA GLN A 86 -6.96 16.74 2.82
C GLN A 86 -5.89 15.64 2.68
N GLY A 87 -5.20 15.58 1.54
CA GLY A 87 -4.17 14.58 1.26
C GLY A 87 -4.69 13.24 0.72
N HIS A 88 -6.01 13.11 0.50
CA HIS A 88 -6.62 11.93 -0.11
C HIS A 88 -7.10 12.23 -1.53
N TRP A 89 -6.89 11.29 -2.46
CA TRP A 89 -7.41 11.40 -3.82
C TRP A 89 -8.85 10.91 -3.87
N VAL A 90 -9.75 11.77 -4.32
CA VAL A 90 -11.18 11.47 -4.51
C VAL A 90 -11.48 11.47 -6.00
N THR A 91 -12.25 10.47 -6.44
CA THR A 91 -12.69 10.37 -7.83
C THR A 91 -13.77 11.42 -8.11
N VAL A 92 -13.55 12.25 -9.13
CA VAL A 92 -14.54 13.20 -9.67
C VAL A 92 -15.29 12.56 -10.83
N THR A 93 -14.55 11.95 -11.76
CA THR A 93 -15.09 11.31 -12.96
C THR A 93 -14.48 9.93 -13.12
N PRO A 94 -15.29 8.86 -13.27
CA PRO A 94 -14.76 7.52 -13.57
C PRO A 94 -14.13 7.49 -14.98
N PRO A 95 -13.22 6.55 -15.26
CA PRO A 95 -12.59 6.44 -16.58
C PRO A 95 -13.57 5.98 -17.67
N LEU A 96 -14.69 5.36 -17.27
CA LEU A 96 -15.74 4.82 -18.13
C LEU A 96 -17.06 5.47 -17.73
N GLY A 97 -17.72 6.13 -18.68
CA GLY A 97 -19.04 6.73 -18.45
C GLY A 97 -20.18 5.82 -18.94
N THR A 98 -19.90 4.95 -19.90
CA THR A 98 -20.87 4.11 -20.60
C THR A 98 -20.33 2.70 -20.83
N LEU A 99 -21.21 1.77 -21.24
CA LEU A 99 -20.80 0.39 -21.56
C LEU A 99 -19.98 0.33 -22.85
N GLU A 100 -20.22 1.25 -23.78
CA GLU A 100 -19.51 1.36 -25.04
C GLU A 100 -18.01 1.62 -24.83
N ASP A 101 -17.68 2.41 -23.79
CA ASP A 101 -16.30 2.76 -23.43
C ASP A 101 -15.45 1.54 -23.06
N VAL A 102 -16.09 0.47 -22.56
CA VAL A 102 -15.40 -0.75 -22.08
C VAL A 102 -14.55 -1.38 -23.17
N SER A 103 -15.05 -1.40 -24.41
CA SER A 103 -14.38 -2.04 -25.54
C SER A 103 -13.06 -1.38 -25.93
N GLY A 104 -12.91 -0.08 -25.63
CA GLY A 104 -11.73 0.72 -25.92
C GLY A 104 -10.85 1.00 -24.70
N TYR A 105 -11.23 0.50 -23.53
CA TYR A 105 -10.50 0.80 -22.30
C TYR A 105 -9.15 0.10 -22.26
N ALA A 106 -8.08 0.89 -22.08
CA ALA A 106 -6.74 0.40 -21.87
C ALA A 106 -6.44 0.37 -20.36
N PHE A 107 -6.26 -0.83 -19.80
CA PHE A 107 -5.78 -0.98 -18.44
C PHE A 107 -4.35 -0.41 -18.29
N PRO A 108 -3.99 0.13 -17.12
CA PRO A 108 -2.62 0.54 -16.86
C PRO A 108 -1.66 -0.65 -16.97
N ASP A 109 -0.48 -0.39 -17.49
CA ASP A 109 0.63 -1.35 -17.45
C ASP A 109 1.03 -1.59 -15.98
N PRO A 110 1.00 -2.83 -15.47
CA PRO A 110 1.40 -3.13 -14.09
C PRO A 110 2.82 -2.63 -13.74
N GLU A 111 3.71 -2.51 -14.72
CA GLU A 111 5.09 -2.07 -14.51
C GLU A 111 5.21 -0.57 -14.18
N VAL A 112 4.14 0.22 -14.33
CA VAL A 112 4.15 1.64 -13.90
C VAL A 112 4.03 1.80 -12.38
N PHE A 113 3.71 0.73 -11.66
CA PHE A 113 3.61 0.73 -10.20
C PHE A 113 4.97 0.37 -9.58
N SER A 114 5.42 1.17 -8.61
CA SER A 114 6.68 0.89 -7.92
C SER A 114 6.49 -0.18 -6.86
N VAL A 115 7.32 -1.23 -6.95
CA VAL A 115 7.39 -2.34 -5.98
C VAL A 115 8.58 -2.22 -5.02
N GLN A 116 9.30 -1.09 -5.02
CA GLN A 116 10.55 -0.92 -4.27
C GLN A 116 10.40 -1.18 -2.77
N GLU A 117 9.30 -0.71 -2.15
CA GLU A 117 9.06 -0.97 -0.72
C GLU A 117 8.82 -2.47 -0.46
N ILE A 118 8.08 -3.16 -1.33
CA ILE A 118 7.84 -4.60 -1.23
C ILE A 118 9.18 -5.35 -1.28
N GLU A 119 10.04 -4.98 -2.23
CA GLU A 119 11.37 -5.59 -2.36
C GLU A 119 12.24 -5.37 -1.13
N TYR A 120 12.24 -4.14 -0.59
CA TYR A 120 12.96 -3.83 0.65
C TYR A 120 12.50 -4.74 1.80
N TRP A 121 11.19 -4.83 2.07
CA TRP A 121 10.70 -5.66 3.18
C TRP A 121 10.97 -7.15 2.97
N ALA A 122 10.86 -7.62 1.73
CA ALA A 122 11.09 -9.02 1.38
C ALA A 122 12.56 -9.43 1.51
N LYS A 123 13.49 -8.55 1.12
CA LYS A 123 14.94 -8.84 1.09
C LYS A 123 15.64 -8.49 2.41
N GLU A 124 15.29 -7.36 3.02
CA GLU A 124 16.08 -6.75 4.12
C GLU A 124 15.53 -7.02 5.52
N THR A 125 14.41 -7.75 5.65
CA THR A 125 13.76 -7.97 6.94
C THR A 125 13.23 -9.39 7.12
N ASP A 126 12.86 -9.75 8.35
CA ASP A 126 12.23 -11.02 8.68
C ASP A 126 10.69 -10.94 8.75
N PHE A 127 10.10 -9.76 8.49
CA PHE A 127 8.64 -9.61 8.42
C PHE A 127 8.05 -10.44 7.28
N PHE A 128 6.85 -10.97 7.50
CA PHE A 128 6.04 -11.47 6.39
C PHE A 128 5.47 -10.27 5.61
N VAL A 129 5.56 -10.28 4.28
CA VAL A 129 5.07 -9.16 3.45
C VAL A 129 3.67 -9.50 2.97
N PHE A 130 2.70 -8.68 3.37
CA PHE A 130 1.32 -8.75 2.89
C PHE A 130 1.11 -7.62 1.87
N ALA A 131 1.21 -7.96 0.58
CA ALA A 131 0.92 -7.01 -0.49
C ALA A 131 -0.59 -6.80 -0.60
N LEU A 132 -1.07 -5.57 -0.39
CA LEU A 132 -2.47 -5.24 -0.64
C LEU A 132 -2.61 -4.68 -2.05
N LEU A 133 -3.49 -5.33 -2.80
CA LEU A 133 -3.99 -4.84 -4.08
C LEU A 133 -5.43 -4.44 -3.87
N ASP A 134 -5.76 -3.22 -4.26
CA ASP A 134 -7.12 -2.73 -4.17
C ASP A 134 -8.04 -3.50 -5.12
N GLY A 135 -9.24 -3.82 -4.64
CA GLY A 135 -10.26 -4.44 -5.46
C GLY A 135 -10.83 -3.46 -6.49
N ILE A 136 -11.40 -4.01 -7.56
CA ILE A 136 -12.02 -3.25 -8.66
C ILE A 136 -13.26 -2.44 -8.23
N PHE A 137 -13.76 -2.65 -7.01
CA PHE A 137 -14.87 -1.91 -6.42
C PHE A 137 -14.38 -1.19 -5.17
N GLN A 138 -14.11 0.11 -5.31
CA GLN A 138 -13.90 1.01 -4.18
C GLN A 138 -15.08 1.98 -4.15
N SER A 139 -15.88 1.90 -3.08
CA SER A 139 -17.03 2.78 -2.82
C SER A 139 -16.60 4.15 -2.30
#